data_AF-A0A7W0CI70-F1
#
_entry.id   AF-A0A7W0CI70-F1
#
_cell.length_a   1.000
_cell.length_b   1.000
_cell.length_c   1.000
_cell.angle_alpha   90.00
_cell.angle_beta   90.00
_cell.angle_gamma   90.00
#
_symmetry.space_group_name_H-M   'P 1'
#
loop_
_entity.id
_entity.type
_entity.pdbx_description
1 polymer ?
#
loop_
_entity_poly.entity_id
_entity_poly.type
_entity_poly.pdbx_seq_one_letter_code
_entity_poly.pdbx_strand_id
1 'polypeptide(L)'
;MRDERELGRVIGRGVQTVAPPSDLLAGVTRRRRRRARRQMVFTAAAVVMVVAGSSLAFWREAPRVGVQPVPSVDQQWPEAVVKLPVSSADGKKYRPVAALGATRILVAVESGVRRIERLEIFDTVTRSFRVLGTTPQATTARFEVGASSVAWSGPGGELWVMPLSGGTARRVGTARGEVGALSVTPTHLVWSHALTGVYRVPLDGGKTEEISDSLRLQAWPWAVSFVDGNPAMLHDLESGRRIKIDTASSSHVRCVPRWCIGLRSGALAVWRPDGSGLRFLAGSNKIGDILDGRFAISHPPRESVVLDLESGRTGVIRASSDFGLGWSYSTPTVVYWGREAGDQEFSLLNLLAVR
;
A
#
# COMPACT_ATOMS: atom_id res chain seq x y z
N MET A 1 -12.02 20.82 -42.72
CA MET A 1 -12.89 19.67 -42.42
C MET A 1 -12.33 18.48 -43.17
N ARG A 2 -11.65 17.55 -42.48
CA ARG A 2 -11.08 16.32 -43.03
C ARG A 2 -11.88 15.15 -42.46
N ASP A 3 -12.26 14.22 -43.33
CA ASP A 3 -13.27 13.16 -43.11
C ASP A 3 -12.67 11.94 -42.36
N GLU A 4 -13.39 11.45 -41.35
CA GLU A 4 -13.02 10.29 -40.49
C GLU A 4 -12.84 8.99 -41.28
N ARG A 5 -13.35 8.93 -42.52
CA ARG A 5 -13.19 7.78 -43.42
C ARG A 5 -11.78 7.59 -43.95
N GLU A 6 -10.92 8.61 -43.88
CA GLU A 6 -9.52 8.51 -44.32
C GLU A 6 -8.62 7.83 -43.26
N LEU A 7 -8.95 7.97 -41.97
CA LEU A 7 -8.19 7.37 -40.86
C LEU A 7 -8.39 5.85 -40.78
N GLY A 8 -9.60 5.36 -41.11
CA GLY A 8 -9.91 3.92 -41.10
C GLY A 8 -9.17 3.13 -42.19
N ARG A 9 -8.78 3.78 -43.30
CA ARG A 9 -8.08 3.11 -44.41
C ARG A 9 -6.58 2.91 -44.17
N VAL A 10 -5.95 3.73 -43.32
CA VAL A 10 -4.52 3.62 -43.03
C VAL A 10 -4.21 2.50 -42.03
N ILE A 11 -5.14 2.18 -41.14
CA ILE A 11 -4.94 1.14 -40.10
C ILE A 11 -5.14 -0.28 -40.67
N GLY A 12 -5.88 -0.43 -41.77
CA GLY A 12 -6.21 -1.74 -42.36
C GLY A 12 -5.12 -2.44 -43.18
N ARG A 13 -3.97 -1.81 -43.47
CA ARG A 13 -2.91 -2.39 -44.33
C ARG A 13 -1.64 -2.85 -43.62
N GLY A 14 -1.59 -2.78 -42.29
CA GLY A 14 -0.37 -3.10 -41.52
C GLY A 14 -0.23 -4.52 -40.96
N VAL A 15 -1.15 -5.46 -41.24
CA VAL A 15 -1.21 -6.75 -40.52
C VAL A 15 -1.07 -7.99 -41.40
N GLN A 16 -0.28 -7.91 -42.48
CA GLN A 16 0.13 -9.13 -43.18
C GLN A 16 1.64 -9.13 -43.46
N THR A 17 2.27 -10.25 -43.07
CA THR A 17 3.66 -10.68 -43.31
C THR A 17 4.74 -10.36 -42.26
N VAL A 18 4.62 -10.91 -41.04
CA VAL A 18 5.80 -11.41 -40.29
C VAL A 18 5.40 -12.66 -39.51
N ALA A 19 5.97 -13.82 -39.87
CA ALA A 19 5.85 -15.03 -39.06
C ALA A 19 6.65 -14.86 -37.75
N PRO A 20 6.14 -15.32 -36.59
CA PRO A 20 6.85 -15.16 -35.33
C PRO A 20 8.13 -16.00 -35.32
N PRO A 21 9.29 -15.44 -34.91
CA PRO A 21 10.52 -16.22 -34.79
C PRO A 21 10.37 -17.22 -33.65
N SER A 22 10.37 -18.50 -34.01
CA SER A 22 10.30 -19.63 -33.09
C SER A 22 11.64 -19.88 -32.40
N ASP A 23 12.20 -18.92 -31.66
CA ASP A 23 13.21 -19.23 -30.64
C ASP A 23 13.56 -18.09 -29.65
N LEU A 24 12.56 -17.61 -28.90
CA LEU A 24 12.82 -16.63 -27.83
C LEU A 24 13.61 -17.24 -26.65
N LEU A 25 13.55 -18.56 -26.47
CA LEU A 25 14.22 -19.26 -25.38
C LEU A 25 15.73 -19.46 -25.64
N ALA A 26 16.15 -19.72 -26.88
CA ALA A 26 17.59 -19.78 -27.22
C ALA A 26 18.28 -18.41 -27.11
N GLY A 27 17.57 -17.31 -27.40
CA GLY A 27 18.10 -15.95 -27.25
C GLY A 27 18.46 -15.62 -25.79
N VAL A 28 17.63 -16.05 -24.83
CA VAL A 28 17.82 -15.76 -23.40
C VAL A 28 18.93 -16.62 -22.78
N THR A 29 19.05 -17.89 -23.19
CA THR A 29 20.12 -18.78 -22.68
C THR A 29 21.51 -18.35 -23.17
N ARG A 30 21.64 -17.84 -24.40
CA ARG A 30 22.90 -17.32 -24.95
C ARG A 30 23.38 -16.06 -24.22
N ARG A 31 22.45 -15.18 -23.79
CA ARG A 31 22.77 -13.94 -23.04
C ARG A 31 23.19 -14.22 -21.60
N ARG A 32 22.63 -15.23 -20.93
CA ARG A 32 23.07 -15.65 -19.57
C ARG A 32 24.49 -16.22 -19.58
N ARG A 33 24.86 -17.05 -20.56
CA ARG A 33 26.22 -17.60 -20.68
C ARG A 33 27.31 -16.53 -20.87
N ARG A 34 27.02 -15.43 -21.59
CA ARG A 34 27.96 -14.32 -21.76
C ARG A 34 28.19 -13.52 -20.47
N ARG A 35 27.19 -13.39 -19.58
CA ARG A 35 27.36 -12.70 -18.29
C ARG A 35 28.16 -13.53 -17.29
N ALA A 36 27.93 -14.85 -17.25
CA ALA A 36 28.67 -15.74 -16.34
C ALA A 36 30.19 -15.78 -16.65
N ARG A 37 30.59 -15.63 -17.92
CA ARG A 37 32.01 -15.62 -18.32
C ARG A 37 32.75 -14.32 -18.00
N ARG A 38 32.07 -13.22 -17.65
CA ARG A 38 32.72 -11.93 -17.33
C ARG A 38 33.03 -11.72 -15.84
N GLN A 39 32.72 -12.69 -14.96
CA GLN A 39 32.91 -12.56 -13.51
C GLN A 39 34.06 -13.40 -12.92
N MET A 40 34.98 -13.94 -13.74
CA MET A 40 36.12 -14.73 -13.25
C MET A 40 37.48 -14.17 -13.68
N VAL A 41 37.75 -12.89 -13.42
CA VAL A 41 39.13 -12.38 -13.36
C VAL A 41 39.18 -11.26 -12.30
N PHE A 42 39.53 -11.63 -11.07
CA PHE A 42 40.30 -10.76 -10.17
C PHE A 42 41.25 -11.66 -9.39
N THR A 43 42.45 -11.75 -9.94
CA THR A 43 43.63 -12.41 -9.38
C THR A 43 44.17 -11.63 -8.19
N ALA A 44 44.66 -12.41 -7.23
CA ALA A 44 45.24 -12.01 -5.97
C ALA A 44 46.46 -11.08 -6.11
N ALA A 45 46.58 -10.14 -5.19
CA ALA A 45 47.85 -9.54 -4.81
C ALA A 45 48.02 -9.73 -3.30
N ALA A 46 48.82 -10.73 -2.94
CA ALA A 46 49.33 -10.92 -1.60
C ALA A 46 50.48 -9.94 -1.37
N VAL A 47 50.35 -9.08 -0.36
CA VAL A 47 51.49 -8.32 0.19
C VAL A 47 51.72 -8.80 1.61
N VAL A 48 52.82 -9.53 1.77
CA VAL A 48 53.43 -9.87 3.05
C VAL A 48 54.17 -8.63 3.54
N MET A 49 53.70 -8.02 4.64
CA MET A 49 54.53 -7.15 5.46
C MET A 49 54.66 -7.77 6.85
N VAL A 50 55.83 -8.35 7.07
CA VAL A 50 56.36 -8.68 8.39
C VAL A 50 56.84 -7.36 9.01
N VAL A 51 56.15 -6.90 10.05
CA VAL A 51 56.72 -5.92 10.99
C VAL A 51 56.58 -6.50 12.39
N ALA A 52 57.71 -6.97 12.90
CA ALA A 52 57.93 -7.22 14.31
C ALA A 52 57.95 -5.87 15.04
N GLY A 53 57.08 -5.71 16.03
CA GLY A 53 56.97 -4.49 16.81
C GLY A 53 56.18 -4.75 18.09
N SER A 54 56.88 -5.21 19.11
CA SER A 54 56.38 -5.45 20.46
C SER A 54 55.91 -4.13 21.07
N SER A 55 54.60 -3.89 21.07
CA SER A 55 53.97 -2.86 21.88
C SER A 55 52.72 -3.49 22.48
N LEU A 56 52.71 -3.68 23.81
CA LEU A 56 51.53 -4.06 24.58
C LEU A 56 50.54 -2.90 24.58
N ALA A 57 49.91 -2.63 23.43
CA ALA A 57 48.74 -1.79 23.34
C ALA A 57 47.55 -2.64 23.78
N PHE A 58 47.07 -2.39 25.00
CA PHE A 58 45.76 -2.84 25.44
C PHE A 58 44.73 -2.36 24.42
N TRP A 59 44.36 -3.23 23.48
CA TRP A 59 43.17 -3.07 22.67
C TRP A 59 41.99 -3.09 23.65
N ARG A 60 41.62 -1.92 24.17
CA ARG A 60 40.27 -1.70 24.66
C ARG A 60 39.38 -1.94 23.46
N GLU A 61 38.77 -3.12 23.40
CA GLU A 61 37.61 -3.38 22.57
C GLU A 61 36.70 -2.17 22.73
N ALA A 62 36.56 -1.37 21.67
CA ALA A 62 35.64 -0.26 21.67
C ALA A 62 34.30 -0.85 22.13
N PRO A 63 33.65 -0.28 23.16
CA PRO A 63 32.42 -0.84 23.69
C PRO A 63 31.49 -1.07 22.49
N ARG A 64 31.18 -2.34 22.23
CA ARG A 64 30.19 -2.69 21.22
C ARG A 64 28.94 -1.95 21.69
N VAL A 65 28.60 -0.86 21.01
CA VAL A 65 27.37 -0.13 21.27
C VAL A 65 26.29 -1.18 21.05
N GLY A 66 25.77 -1.72 22.15
CA GLY A 66 24.82 -2.81 22.11
C GLY A 66 23.62 -2.30 21.33
N VAL A 67 23.44 -2.80 20.11
CA VAL A 67 22.25 -2.51 19.34
C VAL A 67 21.11 -3.11 20.15
N GLN A 68 20.37 -2.27 20.86
CA GLN A 68 19.21 -2.73 21.61
C GLN A 68 18.27 -3.41 20.61
N PRO A 69 17.82 -4.65 20.89
CA PRO A 69 16.87 -5.33 20.03
C PRO A 69 15.60 -4.49 19.90
N VAL A 70 15.13 -4.27 18.67
CA VAL A 70 13.84 -3.63 18.46
C VAL A 70 12.74 -4.60 18.93
N PRO A 71 11.83 -4.15 19.83
CA PRO A 71 10.75 -4.99 20.35
C PRO A 71 9.79 -5.39 19.23
N SER A 72 9.12 -6.53 19.39
CA SER A 72 8.07 -6.92 18.46
C SER A 72 6.82 -6.04 18.64
N VAL A 73 5.93 -6.01 17.63
CA VAL A 73 4.72 -5.17 17.70
C VAL A 73 3.78 -5.53 18.85
N ASP A 74 3.73 -6.79 19.27
CA ASP A 74 2.97 -7.28 20.42
C ASP A 74 3.60 -6.88 21.76
N GLN A 75 4.92 -6.70 21.82
CA GLN A 75 5.59 -6.11 22.98
C GLN A 75 5.43 -4.60 23.01
N GLN A 76 5.47 -3.96 21.84
CA GLN A 76 5.43 -2.51 21.69
C GLN A 76 4.01 -1.96 21.89
N TRP A 77 3.00 -2.62 21.33
CA TRP A 77 1.60 -2.17 21.34
C TRP A 77 0.67 -3.35 21.64
N PRO A 78 0.80 -4.01 22.81
CA PRO A 78 0.03 -5.21 23.14
C PRO A 78 -1.49 -5.00 23.04
N GLU A 79 -1.98 -3.81 23.40
CA GLU A 79 -3.39 -3.44 23.35
C GLU A 79 -3.95 -3.28 21.93
N ALA A 80 -3.07 -3.08 20.95
CA ALA A 80 -3.45 -2.90 19.55
C ALA A 80 -3.33 -4.20 18.73
N VAL A 81 -2.74 -5.26 19.32
CA VAL A 81 -2.59 -6.55 18.67
C VAL A 81 -3.74 -7.49 19.05
N VAL A 82 -4.48 -7.94 18.04
CA VAL A 82 -5.64 -8.83 18.21
C VAL A 82 -5.52 -10.07 17.33
N LYS A 83 -6.21 -11.14 17.72
CA LYS A 83 -6.30 -12.37 16.91
C LYS A 83 -7.60 -12.37 16.10
N LEU A 84 -7.50 -12.74 14.83
CA LEU A 84 -8.65 -12.91 13.93
C LEU A 84 -8.63 -14.34 13.37
N PRO A 85 -9.70 -15.12 13.49
CA PRO A 85 -9.83 -16.40 12.80
C PRO A 85 -9.51 -16.28 11.30
N VAL A 86 -8.82 -17.27 10.74
CA VAL A 86 -8.49 -17.30 9.30
C VAL A 86 -9.73 -17.57 8.46
N SER A 87 -10.71 -18.27 9.04
CA SER A 87 -11.94 -18.68 8.36
C SER A 87 -13.18 -18.31 9.18
N SER A 88 -14.26 -18.02 8.46
CA SER A 88 -15.60 -17.83 8.99
C SER A 88 -16.22 -19.14 9.46
N ALA A 89 -17.36 -19.03 10.15
CA ALA A 89 -18.13 -20.19 10.62
C ALA A 89 -18.56 -21.13 9.47
N ASP A 90 -18.73 -20.61 8.25
CA ASP A 90 -19.01 -21.38 7.03
C ASP A 90 -17.74 -21.83 6.27
N GLY A 91 -16.56 -21.75 6.90
CA GLY A 91 -15.29 -22.23 6.35
C GLY A 91 -14.68 -21.37 5.24
N LYS A 92 -15.23 -20.18 5.00
CA LYS A 92 -14.73 -19.23 3.99
C LYS A 92 -13.61 -18.38 4.58
N LYS A 93 -12.67 -17.95 3.75
CA LYS A 93 -11.50 -17.20 4.24
C LYS A 93 -11.90 -15.78 4.62
N TYR A 94 -11.39 -15.32 5.77
CA TYR A 94 -11.42 -13.91 6.12
C TYR A 94 -10.23 -13.18 5.48
N ARG A 95 -10.49 -11.92 5.10
CA ARG A 95 -9.46 -10.95 4.74
C ARG A 95 -9.71 -9.64 5.50
N PRO A 96 -8.75 -9.17 6.31
CA PRO A 96 -8.85 -7.86 6.95
C PRO A 96 -8.95 -6.74 5.91
N VAL A 97 -9.87 -5.80 6.13
CA VAL A 97 -10.09 -4.65 5.25
C VAL A 97 -9.58 -3.37 5.90
N ALA A 98 -10.17 -2.96 7.01
CA ALA A 98 -9.83 -1.71 7.70
C ALA A 98 -10.32 -1.75 9.15
N ALA A 99 -9.67 -0.98 10.03
CA ALA A 99 -10.19 -0.70 11.36
C ALA A 99 -11.30 0.36 11.26
N LEU A 100 -12.39 0.13 11.98
CA LEU A 100 -13.52 1.05 12.13
C LEU A 100 -13.42 1.89 13.41
N GLY A 101 -12.37 1.65 14.20
CA GLY A 101 -12.09 2.22 15.51
C GLY A 101 -11.16 1.30 16.30
N ALA A 102 -10.96 1.58 17.59
CA ALA A 102 -10.06 0.80 18.43
C ALA A 102 -10.48 -0.67 18.61
N THR A 103 -11.77 -0.98 18.55
CA THR A 103 -12.28 -2.32 18.89
C THR A 103 -13.00 -3.04 17.76
N ARG A 104 -13.14 -2.43 16.58
CA ARG A 104 -13.94 -2.98 15.48
C ARG A 104 -13.14 -3.00 14.19
N ILE A 105 -13.17 -4.14 13.50
CA ILE A 105 -12.45 -4.36 12.25
C ILE A 105 -13.44 -4.81 11.18
N LEU A 106 -13.42 -4.15 10.03
CA LEU A 106 -14.12 -4.62 8.84
C LEU A 106 -13.33 -5.76 8.21
N VAL A 107 -14.01 -6.87 7.96
CA VAL A 107 -13.44 -8.05 7.29
C VAL A 107 -14.27 -8.41 6.08
N ALA A 108 -13.59 -8.86 5.03
CA ALA A 108 -14.19 -9.41 3.84
C ALA A 108 -14.19 -10.93 3.92
N VAL A 109 -15.30 -11.56 3.53
CA VAL A 109 -15.41 -13.02 3.43
C VAL A 109 -15.26 -13.42 1.97
N GLU A 110 -14.25 -14.23 1.68
CA GLU A 110 -13.95 -14.67 0.32
C GLU A 110 -14.64 -15.98 -0.06
N SER A 111 -15.25 -16.02 -1.23
CA SER A 111 -15.70 -17.26 -1.87
C SER A 111 -14.85 -17.59 -3.09
N GLY A 112 -14.06 -18.66 -3.00
CA GLY A 112 -13.16 -19.06 -4.09
C GLY A 112 -12.02 -18.06 -4.35
N VAL A 113 -11.55 -17.99 -5.59
CA VAL A 113 -10.40 -17.15 -5.95
C VAL A 113 -10.85 -15.70 -6.15
N ARG A 114 -10.50 -14.83 -5.20
CA ARG A 114 -10.58 -13.36 -5.29
C ARG A 114 -11.99 -12.77 -5.41
N ARG A 115 -13.04 -13.53 -5.12
CA ARG A 115 -14.40 -12.99 -5.03
C ARG A 115 -14.74 -12.74 -3.57
N ILE A 116 -15.15 -11.51 -3.26
CA ILE A 116 -15.71 -11.16 -1.95
C ILE A 116 -17.21 -11.41 -2.02
N GLU A 117 -17.71 -12.22 -1.08
CA GLU A 117 -19.12 -12.58 -1.01
C GLU A 117 -19.91 -11.59 -0.14
N ARG A 118 -19.34 -11.24 1.00
CA ARG A 118 -19.96 -10.38 2.01
C ARG A 118 -18.91 -9.68 2.85
N LEU A 119 -19.34 -8.63 3.54
CA LEU A 119 -18.57 -7.99 4.59
C LEU A 119 -19.15 -8.36 5.95
N GLU A 120 -18.27 -8.42 6.94
CA GLU A 120 -18.61 -8.58 8.35
C GLU A 120 -17.81 -7.58 9.19
N ILE A 121 -18.32 -7.28 10.39
CA ILE A 121 -17.58 -6.53 11.40
C ILE A 121 -17.17 -7.49 12.50
N PHE A 122 -15.87 -7.57 12.75
CA PHE A 122 -15.29 -8.28 13.88
C PHE A 122 -15.15 -7.32 15.06
N ASP A 123 -15.81 -7.66 16.17
CA ASP A 123 -15.61 -7.00 17.46
C ASP A 123 -14.47 -7.70 18.20
N THR A 124 -13.37 -6.98 18.41
CA THR A 124 -12.14 -7.51 19.01
C THR A 124 -12.26 -7.79 20.51
N VAL A 125 -13.25 -7.19 21.20
CA VAL A 125 -13.48 -7.38 22.64
C VAL A 125 -14.31 -8.63 22.86
N THR A 126 -15.46 -8.74 22.18
CA THR A 126 -16.36 -9.90 22.32
C THR A 126 -15.94 -11.08 21.46
N ARG A 127 -15.00 -10.87 20.54
CA ARG A 127 -14.58 -11.83 19.50
C ARG A 127 -15.75 -12.34 18.65
N SER A 128 -16.75 -11.50 18.46
CA SER A 128 -17.96 -11.82 17.70
C SER A 128 -17.93 -11.19 16.30
N PHE A 129 -18.66 -11.80 15.38
CA PHE A 129 -18.85 -11.29 14.03
C PHE A 129 -20.29 -10.84 13.83
N ARG A 130 -20.45 -9.69 13.17
CA ARG A 130 -21.75 -9.20 12.69
C ARG A 130 -21.73 -9.09 11.18
N VAL A 131 -22.64 -9.80 10.51
CA VAL A 131 -22.79 -9.68 9.05
C VAL A 131 -23.27 -8.28 8.69
N LEU A 132 -22.58 -7.66 7.73
CA LEU A 132 -22.94 -6.35 7.23
C LEU A 132 -23.87 -6.45 6.01
N GLY A 133 -23.52 -7.30 5.05
CA GLY A 133 -24.28 -7.49 3.83
C GLY A 133 -23.43 -8.11 2.72
N THR A 134 -24.09 -8.48 1.62
CA THR A 134 -23.43 -9.06 0.45
C THR A 134 -22.74 -7.99 -0.39
N THR A 135 -21.66 -8.38 -1.06
CA THR A 135 -20.85 -7.49 -1.91
C THR A 135 -21.00 -7.87 -3.38
N PRO A 136 -22.06 -7.39 -4.07
CA PRO A 136 -22.20 -7.63 -5.49
C PRO A 136 -20.98 -7.13 -6.24
N GLN A 137 -20.53 -7.93 -7.21
CA GLN A 137 -19.47 -7.56 -8.14
C GLN A 137 -18.12 -7.20 -7.47
N ALA A 138 -17.89 -7.57 -6.20
CA ALA A 138 -16.64 -7.30 -5.50
C ALA A 138 -15.59 -8.38 -5.82
N THR A 139 -15.09 -8.37 -7.05
CA THR A 139 -13.99 -9.25 -7.48
C THR A 139 -12.70 -8.45 -7.40
N THR A 140 -11.74 -8.87 -6.58
CA THR A 140 -10.48 -8.13 -6.32
C THR A 140 -10.64 -6.70 -5.79
N ALA A 141 -11.86 -6.33 -5.38
CA ALA A 141 -12.15 -4.97 -4.96
C ALA A 141 -11.36 -4.60 -3.70
N ARG A 142 -10.76 -3.41 -3.71
CA ARG A 142 -10.41 -2.71 -2.48
C ARG A 142 -11.67 -2.03 -1.95
N PHE A 143 -11.72 -1.80 -0.65
CA PHE A 143 -12.84 -1.12 -0.02
C PHE A 143 -12.42 0.22 0.55
N GLU A 144 -13.32 1.17 0.57
CA GLU A 144 -13.15 2.40 1.31
C GLU A 144 -14.17 2.46 2.43
N VAL A 145 -13.74 2.87 3.61
CA VAL A 145 -14.59 3.00 4.78
C VAL A 145 -14.68 4.47 5.17
N GLY A 146 -15.89 4.99 5.26
CA GLY A 146 -16.17 6.29 5.88
C GLY A 146 -16.91 6.14 7.18
N ALA A 147 -17.43 7.25 7.70
CA ALA A 147 -18.08 7.28 9.01
C ALA A 147 -19.31 6.36 9.12
N SER A 148 -20.10 6.23 8.05
CA SER A 148 -21.38 5.51 8.06
C SER A 148 -21.55 4.51 6.92
N SER A 149 -20.57 4.37 6.02
CA SER A 149 -20.69 3.54 4.83
C SER A 149 -19.36 2.93 4.40
N VAL A 150 -19.44 1.82 3.68
CA VAL A 150 -18.34 1.20 2.96
C VAL A 150 -18.63 1.31 1.47
N ALA A 151 -17.60 1.58 0.67
CA ALA A 151 -17.69 1.68 -0.77
C ALA A 151 -16.63 0.86 -1.49
N TRP A 152 -16.88 0.50 -2.74
CA TRP A 152 -15.91 -0.17 -3.61
C TRP A 152 -16.22 0.09 -5.09
N SER A 153 -15.26 -0.21 -5.97
CA SER A 153 -15.51 -0.30 -7.40
C SER A 153 -15.58 -1.75 -7.87
N GLY A 154 -16.57 -2.06 -8.71
CA GLY A 154 -16.71 -3.34 -9.40
C GLY A 154 -16.13 -3.32 -10.83
N PRO A 155 -16.22 -4.45 -11.55
CA PRO A 155 -15.91 -4.54 -12.97
C PRO A 155 -16.64 -3.46 -13.79
N GLY A 156 -15.99 -2.96 -14.84
CA GLY A 156 -16.56 -1.91 -15.70
C GLY A 156 -16.70 -0.54 -15.02
N GLY A 157 -16.07 -0.33 -13.86
CA GLY A 157 -16.09 0.95 -13.15
C GLY A 157 -17.36 1.19 -12.34
N GLU A 158 -18.20 0.17 -12.12
CA GLU A 158 -19.38 0.33 -11.25
C GLU A 158 -18.97 0.79 -9.84
N LEU A 159 -19.67 1.77 -9.31
CA LEU A 159 -19.42 2.30 -7.98
C LEU A 159 -20.52 1.85 -7.03
N TRP A 160 -20.13 1.18 -5.94
CA TRP A 160 -21.04 0.56 -4.99
C TRP A 160 -20.86 1.13 -3.59
N VAL A 161 -21.95 1.23 -2.84
CA VAL A 161 -21.97 1.69 -1.45
C VAL A 161 -22.89 0.79 -0.62
N MET A 162 -22.49 0.52 0.62
CA MET A 162 -23.27 -0.21 1.62
C MET A 162 -23.20 0.51 2.98
N PRO A 163 -24.32 0.68 3.71
CA PRO A 163 -24.30 1.25 5.05
C PRO A 163 -23.51 0.40 6.05
N LEU A 164 -22.76 1.03 6.96
CA LEU A 164 -22.07 0.35 8.07
C LEU A 164 -23.02 -0.21 9.13
N SER A 165 -24.27 0.25 9.17
CA SER A 165 -25.35 -0.39 9.93
C SER A 165 -25.71 -1.77 9.37
N GLY A 166 -25.37 -2.02 8.10
CA GLY A 166 -25.74 -3.21 7.35
C GLY A 166 -26.89 -2.95 6.38
N GLY A 167 -27.15 -3.92 5.50
CA GLY A 167 -28.23 -3.87 4.51
C GLY A 167 -27.74 -4.18 3.09
N THR A 168 -28.57 -3.81 2.12
CA THR A 168 -28.30 -4.08 0.70
C THR A 168 -27.34 -3.05 0.12
N ALA A 169 -26.27 -3.55 -0.51
CA ALA A 169 -25.39 -2.75 -1.34
C ALA A 169 -26.13 -2.16 -2.53
N ARG A 170 -25.83 -0.91 -2.88
CA ARG A 170 -26.44 -0.23 -4.02
C ARG A 170 -25.40 0.40 -4.91
N ARG A 171 -25.65 0.34 -6.22
CA ARG A 171 -24.83 1.01 -7.23
C ARG A 171 -25.20 2.49 -7.24
N VAL A 172 -24.20 3.36 -7.11
CA VAL A 172 -24.37 4.82 -7.03
C VAL A 172 -23.94 5.51 -8.32
N GLY A 173 -23.16 4.83 -9.15
CA GLY A 173 -22.71 5.36 -10.44
C GLY A 173 -21.79 4.40 -11.18
N THR A 174 -21.12 4.96 -12.19
CA THR A 174 -20.08 4.28 -12.98
C THR A 174 -18.97 5.25 -13.30
N ALA A 175 -17.76 4.94 -12.84
CA ALA A 175 -16.55 5.64 -13.21
C ALA A 175 -16.18 5.36 -14.67
N ARG A 176 -15.75 6.40 -15.39
CA ARG A 176 -15.27 6.26 -16.77
C ARG A 176 -13.82 5.78 -16.78
N GLY A 177 -13.60 4.48 -16.79
CA GLY A 177 -12.26 3.88 -16.77
C GLY A 177 -11.86 3.38 -15.39
N GLU A 178 -10.59 3.03 -15.23
CA GLU A 178 -10.09 2.38 -14.02
C GLU A 178 -10.07 3.35 -12.83
N VAL A 179 -10.61 2.91 -11.69
CA VAL A 179 -10.59 3.65 -10.42
C VAL A 179 -9.24 3.39 -9.73
N GLY A 180 -8.42 4.43 -9.62
CA GLY A 180 -7.11 4.36 -8.99
C GLY A 180 -7.14 4.59 -7.47
N ALA A 181 -8.02 5.47 -7.02
CA ALA A 181 -8.26 5.78 -5.61
C ALA A 181 -9.74 6.06 -5.39
N LEU A 182 -10.23 5.76 -4.19
CA LEU A 182 -11.62 5.91 -3.79
C LEU A 182 -11.63 6.44 -2.35
N SER A 183 -12.53 7.39 -2.07
CA SER A 183 -12.80 7.89 -0.73
C SER A 183 -14.30 8.10 -0.54
N VAL A 184 -14.82 7.98 0.69
CA VAL A 184 -16.26 8.12 0.95
C VAL A 184 -16.51 9.12 2.06
N THR A 185 -17.32 10.13 1.75
CA THR A 185 -17.72 11.21 2.66
C THR A 185 -19.14 10.93 3.17
N PRO A 186 -19.69 11.75 4.09
CA PRO A 186 -21.08 11.58 4.54
C PRO A 186 -22.12 11.68 3.41
N THR A 187 -21.80 12.36 2.31
CA THR A 187 -22.76 12.68 1.25
C THR A 187 -22.33 12.25 -0.14
N HIS A 188 -21.04 11.96 -0.35
CA HIS A 188 -20.52 11.61 -1.67
C HIS A 188 -19.56 10.42 -1.63
N LEU A 189 -19.51 9.73 -2.76
CA LEU A 189 -18.38 8.89 -3.11
C LEU A 189 -17.46 9.70 -4.01
N VAL A 190 -16.17 9.76 -3.67
CA VAL A 190 -15.14 10.53 -4.39
C VAL A 190 -14.10 9.55 -4.92
N TRP A 191 -13.65 9.72 -6.16
CA TRP A 191 -12.62 8.85 -6.72
C TRP A 191 -11.70 9.62 -7.66
N SER A 192 -10.59 8.98 -8.01
CA SER A 192 -9.77 9.41 -9.15
C SER A 192 -9.42 8.24 -10.05
N HIS A 193 -9.07 8.52 -11.31
CA HIS A 193 -8.41 7.52 -12.12
C HIS A 193 -6.97 7.27 -11.63
N ALA A 194 -6.34 6.23 -12.18
CA ALA A 194 -4.96 5.86 -11.81
C ALA A 194 -3.95 7.00 -12.05
N LEU A 195 -4.20 7.83 -13.06
CA LEU A 195 -3.28 8.87 -13.51
C LEU A 195 -3.71 10.29 -13.11
N THR A 196 -4.98 10.65 -13.27
CA THR A 196 -5.48 12.01 -13.05
C THR A 196 -7.01 12.03 -12.93
N GLY A 197 -7.56 13.21 -12.67
CA GLY A 197 -8.99 13.47 -12.59
C GLY A 197 -9.55 13.08 -11.23
N VAL A 198 -10.25 14.00 -10.55
CA VAL A 198 -11.00 13.74 -9.32
C VAL A 198 -12.47 13.99 -9.58
N TYR A 199 -13.29 13.01 -9.25
CA TYR A 199 -14.72 13.00 -9.50
C TYR A 199 -15.48 12.69 -8.22
N ARG A 200 -16.74 13.11 -8.16
CA ARG A 200 -17.66 12.68 -7.11
C ARG A 200 -19.03 12.34 -7.66
N VAL A 201 -19.75 11.52 -6.92
CA VAL A 201 -21.17 11.24 -7.13
C VAL A 201 -21.87 11.25 -5.78
N PRO A 202 -23.08 11.84 -5.67
CA PRO A 202 -23.88 11.75 -4.46
C PRO A 202 -24.05 10.30 -4.02
N LEU A 203 -24.03 10.06 -2.71
CA LEU A 203 -24.17 8.70 -2.22
C LEU A 203 -25.46 8.10 -2.72
N ASP A 204 -26.61 8.78 -2.66
CA ASP A 204 -27.92 8.32 -3.16
C ASP A 204 -27.96 8.06 -4.69
N GLY A 205 -26.89 8.41 -5.40
CA GLY A 205 -26.76 8.27 -6.84
C GLY A 205 -27.09 9.57 -7.56
N GLY A 206 -26.71 9.68 -8.82
CA GLY A 206 -27.01 10.86 -9.62
C GLY A 206 -25.91 11.20 -10.62
N LYS A 207 -25.85 12.48 -10.99
CA LYS A 207 -24.86 12.98 -11.95
C LYS A 207 -23.47 12.96 -11.32
N THR A 208 -22.51 12.39 -12.04
CA THR A 208 -21.09 12.53 -11.71
C THR A 208 -20.61 13.96 -11.98
N GLU A 209 -19.92 14.53 -11.00
CA GLU A 209 -19.29 15.83 -11.09
C GLU A 209 -17.77 15.67 -11.14
N GLU A 210 -17.12 16.40 -12.05
CA GLU A 210 -15.67 16.53 -12.06
C GLU A 210 -15.27 17.66 -11.10
N ILE A 211 -14.40 17.35 -10.14
CA ILE A 211 -13.83 18.32 -9.20
C ILE A 211 -12.53 18.90 -9.76
N SER A 212 -11.74 18.07 -10.45
CA SER A 212 -10.48 18.46 -11.08
C SER A 212 -10.15 17.49 -12.20
N ASP A 213 -9.48 17.95 -13.25
CA ASP A 213 -9.00 17.15 -14.39
C ASP A 213 -7.52 16.72 -14.26
N SER A 214 -6.77 17.37 -13.38
CA SER A 214 -5.30 17.37 -13.33
C SER A 214 -4.73 16.85 -12.00
N LEU A 215 -5.58 16.68 -11.00
CA LEU A 215 -5.21 16.14 -9.69
C LEU A 215 -5.54 14.66 -9.60
N ARG A 216 -4.80 13.93 -8.75
CA ARG A 216 -5.12 12.55 -8.38
C ARG A 216 -5.52 12.49 -6.92
N LEU A 217 -6.59 11.77 -6.59
CA LEU A 217 -7.03 11.58 -5.22
C LEU A 217 -6.01 10.71 -4.48
N GLN A 218 -5.71 11.09 -3.23
CA GLN A 218 -4.91 10.27 -2.34
C GLN A 218 -5.75 9.69 -1.21
N ALA A 219 -6.43 10.57 -0.47
CA ALA A 219 -7.45 10.25 0.53
C ALA A 219 -8.22 11.54 0.76
N TRP A 220 -9.55 11.51 0.80
CA TRP A 220 -10.32 12.74 0.95
C TRP A 220 -9.95 13.47 2.26
N PRO A 221 -9.77 14.81 2.25
CA PRO A 221 -9.98 15.75 1.13
C PRO A 221 -8.73 16.02 0.27
N TRP A 222 -7.67 15.24 0.43
CA TRP A 222 -6.37 15.47 -0.20
C TRP A 222 -6.23 14.82 -1.57
N ALA A 223 -5.88 15.65 -2.54
CA ALA A 223 -5.41 15.26 -3.86
C ALA A 223 -3.99 15.79 -4.11
N VAL A 224 -3.33 15.23 -5.11
CA VAL A 224 -1.92 15.51 -5.40
C VAL A 224 -1.74 15.83 -6.88
N SER A 225 -0.92 16.84 -7.17
CA SER A 225 -0.38 17.10 -8.50
C SER A 225 1.02 16.53 -8.63
N PHE A 226 1.41 16.19 -9.86
CA PHE A 226 2.71 15.59 -10.17
C PHE A 226 3.54 16.48 -11.09
N VAL A 227 4.85 16.47 -10.88
CA VAL A 227 5.87 17.03 -11.78
C VAL A 227 6.93 15.96 -11.98
N ASP A 228 7.23 15.65 -13.24
CA ASP A 228 8.20 14.60 -13.62
C ASP A 228 7.93 13.24 -12.93
N GLY A 229 6.66 12.90 -12.76
CA GLY A 229 6.21 11.65 -12.12
C GLY A 229 6.32 11.63 -10.59
N ASN A 230 6.81 12.70 -9.96
CA ASN A 230 6.87 12.83 -8.50
C ASN A 230 5.77 13.77 -7.98
N PRO A 231 5.22 13.53 -6.78
CA PRO A 231 4.22 14.41 -6.18
C PRO A 231 4.85 15.78 -5.88
N ALA A 232 4.24 16.87 -6.33
CA ALA A 232 4.79 18.21 -6.21
C ALA A 232 4.02 19.09 -5.21
N MET A 233 2.70 18.89 -5.11
CA MET A 233 1.83 19.68 -4.25
C MET A 233 0.66 18.83 -3.76
N LEU A 234 0.34 18.91 -2.48
CA LEU A 234 -0.93 18.44 -1.93
C LEU A 234 -1.97 19.56 -1.98
N HIS A 235 -3.17 19.21 -2.37
CA HIS A 235 -4.33 20.09 -2.49
C HIS A 235 -5.44 19.56 -1.59
N ASP A 236 -5.86 20.37 -0.64
CA ASP A 236 -7.08 20.16 0.12
C ASP A 236 -8.25 20.65 -0.74
N LEU A 237 -9.09 19.72 -1.20
CA LEU A 237 -10.20 20.01 -2.09
C LEU A 237 -11.41 20.61 -1.36
N GLU A 238 -11.42 20.60 -0.03
CA GLU A 238 -12.47 21.25 0.78
C GLU A 238 -12.06 22.68 1.15
N SER A 239 -10.85 22.85 1.70
CA SER A 239 -10.41 24.15 2.20
C SER A 239 -9.66 24.99 1.16
N GLY A 240 -9.24 24.40 0.04
CA GLY A 240 -8.38 25.04 -0.95
C GLY A 240 -6.91 25.17 -0.52
N ARG A 241 -6.55 24.70 0.68
CA ARG A 241 -5.18 24.73 1.20
C ARG A 241 -4.23 23.93 0.31
N ARG A 242 -3.00 24.43 0.15
CA ARG A 242 -1.95 23.78 -0.65
C ARG A 242 -0.69 23.58 0.18
N ILE A 243 -0.04 22.43 0.01
CA ILE A 243 1.23 22.10 0.67
C ILE A 243 2.23 21.71 -0.41
N LYS A 244 3.28 22.53 -0.57
CA LYS A 244 4.38 22.21 -1.48
C LYS A 244 5.19 21.06 -0.91
N ILE A 245 5.58 20.13 -1.77
CA ILE A 245 6.40 18.97 -1.40
C ILE A 245 7.84 19.22 -1.89
N ASP A 246 8.80 19.12 -0.99
CA ASP A 246 10.22 18.96 -1.31
C ASP A 246 10.48 17.51 -1.75
N THR A 247 10.73 17.36 -3.05
CA THR A 247 11.12 16.09 -3.67
C THR A 247 12.58 16.07 -4.12
N ALA A 248 13.42 17.01 -3.66
CA ALA A 248 14.82 17.06 -4.06
C ALA A 248 15.55 15.74 -3.76
N SER A 249 16.15 15.17 -4.81
CA SER A 249 16.89 13.90 -4.76
C SER A 249 16.09 12.71 -4.24
N SER A 250 14.77 12.73 -4.44
CA SER A 250 13.85 11.67 -4.03
C SER A 250 13.17 10.99 -5.21
N SER A 251 12.74 9.74 -5.03
CA SER A 251 11.96 9.00 -6.01
C SER A 251 10.92 8.12 -5.32
N HIS A 252 9.88 7.75 -6.06
CA HIS A 252 8.78 6.91 -5.56
C HIS A 252 8.13 7.49 -4.29
N VAL A 253 7.99 8.82 -4.26
CA VAL A 253 7.49 9.54 -3.09
C VAL A 253 5.98 9.40 -2.99
N ARG A 254 5.51 9.20 -1.76
CA ARG A 254 4.11 9.36 -1.35
C ARG A 254 4.07 10.32 -0.18
N CYS A 255 3.15 11.27 -0.17
CA CYS A 255 3.06 12.27 0.88
C CYS A 255 1.64 12.41 1.38
N VAL A 256 1.41 12.20 2.67
CA VAL A 256 0.20 12.67 3.36
C VAL A 256 0.46 14.09 3.90
N PRO A 257 -0.54 14.84 4.39
CA PRO A 257 -0.37 16.25 4.77
C PRO A 257 0.76 16.54 5.76
N ARG A 258 1.14 15.57 6.58
CA ARG A 258 2.15 15.73 7.64
C ARG A 258 3.47 15.04 7.33
N TRP A 259 3.50 14.10 6.40
CA TRP A 259 4.64 13.19 6.22
C TRP A 259 4.73 12.71 4.77
N CYS A 260 5.97 12.59 4.30
CA CYS A 260 6.35 11.96 3.06
C CYS A 260 7.18 10.71 3.35
N ILE A 261 7.03 9.71 2.48
CA ILE A 261 7.85 8.50 2.46
C ILE A 261 8.30 8.24 1.02
N GLY A 262 9.54 7.79 0.85
CA GLY A 262 10.08 7.47 -0.47
C GLY A 262 11.56 7.14 -0.39
N LEU A 263 12.20 6.99 -1.54
CA LEU A 263 13.64 6.78 -1.62
C LEU A 263 14.36 8.11 -1.72
N ARG A 264 15.20 8.47 -0.74
CA ARG A 264 16.07 9.65 -0.76
C ARG A 264 17.52 9.18 -0.84
N SER A 265 18.24 9.59 -1.87
CA SER A 265 19.60 9.08 -2.16
C SER A 265 19.69 7.55 -2.20
N GLY A 266 18.62 6.88 -2.67
CA GLY A 266 18.54 5.42 -2.79
C GLY A 266 18.15 4.66 -1.51
N ALA A 267 18.01 5.34 -0.37
CA ALA A 267 17.58 4.74 0.89
C ALA A 267 16.12 5.13 1.22
N LEU A 268 15.35 4.20 1.79
CA LEU A 268 14.00 4.50 2.27
C LEU A 268 14.08 5.50 3.42
N ALA A 269 13.31 6.57 3.33
CA ALA A 269 13.27 7.61 4.33
C ALA A 269 11.87 8.18 4.50
N VAL A 270 11.65 8.83 5.65
CA VAL A 270 10.47 9.64 5.95
C VAL A 270 10.91 11.07 6.26
N TRP A 271 10.12 12.05 5.83
CA TRP A 271 10.38 13.48 6.04
C TRP A 271 9.07 14.27 6.06
N ARG A 272 9.08 15.52 6.52
CA ARG A 272 7.94 16.44 6.40
C ARG A 272 7.82 16.94 4.96
N PRO A 273 6.65 17.40 4.49
CA PRO A 273 6.51 17.92 3.12
C PRO A 273 7.49 19.04 2.76
N ASP A 274 7.94 19.84 3.72
CA ASP A 274 8.92 20.91 3.52
C ASP A 274 10.39 20.41 3.44
N GLY A 275 10.63 19.10 3.50
CA GLY A 275 11.95 18.49 3.46
C GLY A 275 12.57 18.24 4.85
N SER A 276 12.02 18.84 5.90
CA SER A 276 12.54 18.75 7.27
C SER A 276 12.27 17.41 7.94
N GLY A 277 12.90 17.16 9.10
CA GLY A 277 12.65 15.96 9.90
C GLY A 277 13.01 14.64 9.18
N LEU A 278 13.99 14.68 8.28
CA LEU A 278 14.45 13.51 7.53
C LEU A 278 14.94 12.40 8.47
N ARG A 279 14.38 11.20 8.33
CA ARG A 279 14.79 9.99 9.04
C ARG A 279 14.91 8.84 8.05
N PHE A 280 16.04 8.16 8.03
CA PHE A 280 16.23 6.95 7.22
C PHE A 280 15.64 5.74 7.95
N LEU A 281 14.91 4.92 7.21
CA LEU A 281 14.35 3.66 7.72
C LEU A 281 15.33 2.53 7.41
N ALA A 282 15.64 1.72 8.41
CA ALA A 282 16.57 0.62 8.26
C ALA A 282 16.04 -0.48 7.32
N GLY A 283 16.94 -1.14 6.59
CA GLY A 283 16.71 -2.49 6.05
C GLY A 283 15.83 -2.61 4.79
N SER A 284 15.44 -1.52 4.13
CA SER A 284 14.63 -1.61 2.91
C SER A 284 14.97 -0.55 1.87
N ASN A 285 15.12 -0.99 0.61
CA ASN A 285 15.04 -0.15 -0.59
C ASN A 285 13.69 -0.30 -1.32
N LYS A 286 12.75 -1.05 -0.72
CA LYS A 286 11.38 -1.16 -1.23
C LYS A 286 10.55 0.03 -0.74
N ILE A 287 9.60 0.41 -1.58
CA ILE A 287 8.65 1.49 -1.31
C ILE A 287 7.83 1.11 -0.07
N GLY A 288 7.93 1.93 0.97
CA GLY A 288 7.08 1.85 2.16
C GLY A 288 5.73 2.53 1.93
N ASP A 289 4.89 2.53 2.97
CA ASP A 289 3.65 3.31 2.97
C ASP A 289 3.52 4.13 4.24
N ILE A 290 2.65 5.15 4.19
CA ILE A 290 2.20 5.86 5.39
C ILE A 290 0.76 5.43 5.66
N LEU A 291 0.58 4.81 6.81
CA LEU A 291 -0.67 4.23 7.30
C LEU A 291 -1.30 5.21 8.28
N ASP A 292 -2.60 5.47 8.11
CA ASP A 292 -3.38 6.40 8.94
C ASP A 292 -2.74 7.79 9.14
N GLY A 293 -1.92 8.23 8.19
CA GLY A 293 -1.16 9.48 8.30
C GLY A 293 -0.12 9.56 9.42
N ARG A 294 0.07 8.49 10.22
CA ARG A 294 0.88 8.47 11.44
C ARG A 294 1.97 7.39 11.41
N PHE A 295 1.73 6.25 10.81
CA PHE A 295 2.66 5.12 10.87
C PHE A 295 3.38 4.94 9.55
N ALA A 296 4.70 4.85 9.56
CA ALA A 296 5.46 4.40 8.41
C ALA A 296 5.70 2.90 8.50
N ILE A 297 5.53 2.20 7.39
CA ILE A 297 5.86 0.78 7.31
C ILE A 297 6.96 0.52 6.28
N SER A 298 7.93 -0.30 6.66
CA SER A 298 8.95 -0.81 5.76
C SER A 298 8.89 -2.34 5.72
N HIS A 299 9.16 -2.92 4.55
CA HIS A 299 9.04 -4.36 4.31
C HIS A 299 10.38 -4.99 3.87
N PRO A 300 11.38 -5.05 4.76
CA PRO A 300 12.55 -5.89 4.55
C PRO A 300 12.19 -7.35 4.21
N PRO A 301 13.10 -8.11 3.56
CA PRO A 301 12.83 -9.50 3.18
C PRO A 301 12.50 -10.48 4.33
N ARG A 302 12.79 -10.12 5.58
CA ARG A 302 12.67 -11.02 6.75
C ARG A 302 11.75 -10.52 7.86
N GLU A 303 11.60 -9.21 7.97
CA GLU A 303 10.84 -8.55 9.04
C GLU A 303 10.17 -7.33 8.43
N SER A 304 8.96 -6.99 8.87
CA SER A 304 8.37 -5.69 8.58
C SER A 304 8.53 -4.77 9.78
N VAL A 305 8.86 -3.51 9.55
CA VAL A 305 9.06 -2.52 10.63
C VAL A 305 7.94 -1.52 10.58
N VAL A 306 7.24 -1.35 11.70
CA VAL A 306 6.24 -0.30 11.90
C VAL A 306 6.86 0.78 12.77
N LEU A 307 6.90 2.01 12.25
CA LEU A 307 7.38 3.20 12.95
C LEU A 307 6.20 4.15 13.19
N ASP A 308 5.90 4.44 14.45
CA ASP A 308 5.04 5.56 14.81
C ASP A 308 5.81 6.87 14.61
N LEU A 309 5.41 7.67 13.63
CA LEU A 309 6.11 8.89 13.26
C LEU A 309 5.96 10.00 14.32
N GLU A 310 4.95 9.90 15.20
CA GLU A 310 4.75 10.87 16.27
C GLU A 310 5.62 10.57 17.48
N SER A 311 5.54 9.35 18.02
CA SER A 311 6.29 8.98 19.22
C SER A 311 7.73 8.52 18.93
N GLY A 312 8.04 8.17 17.68
CA GLY A 312 9.31 7.52 17.31
C GLY A 312 9.40 6.05 17.72
N ARG A 313 8.34 5.51 18.35
CA ARG A 313 8.27 4.11 18.76
C ARG A 313 8.29 3.21 17.54
N THR A 314 9.07 2.13 17.62
CA THR A 314 9.25 1.17 16.53
C THR A 314 8.92 -0.22 17.02
N GLY A 315 8.17 -0.98 16.23
CA GLY A 315 7.87 -2.39 16.47
C GLY A 315 8.20 -3.21 15.23
N VAL A 316 8.71 -4.43 15.42
CA VAL A 316 8.98 -5.36 14.33
C VAL A 316 7.95 -6.48 14.25
N ILE A 317 7.58 -6.84 13.02
CA ILE A 317 6.76 -7.99 12.69
C ILE A 317 7.68 -9.04 12.09
N ARG A 318 7.94 -10.09 12.86
CA ARG A 318 8.75 -11.25 12.44
C ARG A 318 7.82 -12.32 11.89
N ALA A 319 7.41 -12.16 10.64
CA ALA A 319 6.56 -13.15 9.96
C ALA A 319 7.21 -13.56 8.65
N SER A 320 7.37 -14.87 8.46
CA SER A 320 7.97 -15.46 7.26
C SER A 320 6.98 -15.61 6.10
N SER A 321 5.67 -15.52 6.37
CA SER A 321 4.57 -15.77 5.44
C SER A 321 3.35 -14.89 5.75
N ASP A 322 2.53 -14.63 4.71
CA ASP A 322 1.20 -14.02 4.79
C ASP A 322 1.10 -12.64 5.50
N PHE A 323 2.19 -11.89 5.47
CA PHE A 323 2.15 -10.46 5.76
C PHE A 323 1.25 -9.74 4.74
N GLY A 324 0.37 -8.86 5.23
CA GLY A 324 -0.43 -7.99 4.38
C GLY A 324 -0.91 -6.73 5.08
N LEU A 325 -1.41 -5.81 4.26
CA LEU A 325 -2.08 -4.59 4.69
C LEU A 325 -3.59 -4.74 4.48
N GLY A 326 -4.37 -4.06 5.31
CA GLY A 326 -5.82 -3.96 5.12
C GLY A 326 -6.18 -3.57 3.69
N TRP A 327 -7.17 -4.26 3.12
CA TRP A 327 -7.50 -4.15 1.70
C TRP A 327 -8.34 -2.90 1.37
N SER A 328 -7.76 -1.72 1.63
CA SER A 328 -8.42 -0.43 1.46
C SER A 328 -7.86 0.40 0.29
N TYR A 329 -8.65 1.36 -0.23
CA TYR A 329 -8.19 2.36 -1.22
C TYR A 329 -7.39 3.48 -0.58
N SER A 330 -7.82 3.96 0.58
CA SER A 330 -7.08 4.91 1.41
C SER A 330 -5.94 4.24 2.17
N THR A 331 -5.25 5.01 3.01
CA THR A 331 -4.16 4.53 3.86
C THR A 331 -4.66 3.41 4.77
N PRO A 332 -4.13 2.18 4.67
CA PRO A 332 -4.59 1.06 5.49
C PRO A 332 -4.51 1.37 6.99
N THR A 333 -5.53 0.97 7.75
CA THR A 333 -5.59 1.14 9.21
C THR A 333 -5.35 -0.17 9.98
N VAL A 334 -5.09 -1.26 9.26
CA VAL A 334 -4.76 -2.59 9.81
C VAL A 334 -3.54 -3.15 9.09
N VAL A 335 -2.62 -3.70 9.86
CA VAL A 335 -1.54 -4.57 9.38
C VAL A 335 -1.83 -5.98 9.88
N TYR A 336 -1.60 -7.00 9.07
CA TYR A 336 -1.80 -8.37 9.50
C TYR A 336 -0.63 -9.27 9.10
N TRP A 337 -0.42 -10.29 9.92
CA TRP A 337 0.60 -11.30 9.69
C TRP A 337 0.20 -12.62 10.31
N GLY A 338 0.88 -13.68 9.87
CA GLY A 338 0.69 -15.01 10.42
C GLY A 338 0.21 -15.97 9.35
N ARG A 339 1.04 -17.00 9.17
CA ARG A 339 0.66 -18.38 8.88
C ARG A 339 1.92 -19.20 9.07
N GLU A 340 2.24 -19.58 10.31
CA GLU A 340 2.90 -20.87 10.42
C GLU A 340 1.91 -21.92 9.89
N ALA A 341 2.42 -22.93 9.19
CA ALA A 341 1.54 -23.92 8.56
C ALA A 341 0.71 -24.63 9.63
N GLY A 342 -0.59 -24.35 9.67
CA GLY A 342 -1.52 -24.92 10.67
C GLY A 342 -2.25 -23.88 11.52
N ASP A 343 -1.78 -22.63 11.57
CA ASP A 343 -2.42 -21.58 12.35
C ASP A 343 -3.85 -21.31 11.86
N GLN A 344 -4.79 -21.28 12.81
CA GLN A 344 -6.20 -20.98 12.57
C GLN A 344 -6.52 -19.49 12.76
N GLU A 345 -5.53 -18.65 13.10
CA GLU A 345 -5.69 -17.23 13.38
C GLU A 345 -4.59 -16.37 12.75
N PHE A 346 -4.97 -15.20 12.24
CA PHE A 346 -4.07 -14.09 11.96
C PHE A 346 -3.80 -13.28 13.22
N SER A 347 -2.62 -12.68 13.29
CA SER A 347 -2.37 -11.54 14.17
C SER A 347 -2.63 -10.25 13.40
N LEU A 348 -3.39 -9.34 14.00
CA LEU A 348 -3.69 -8.03 13.43
C LEU A 348 -3.12 -6.95 14.36
N LEU A 349 -2.47 -5.94 13.79
CA LEU A 349 -2.20 -4.67 14.45
C LEU A 349 -3.25 -3.67 14.00
N ASN A 350 -4.14 -3.29 14.91
CA ASN A 350 -5.12 -2.22 14.70
C ASN A 350 -4.48 -0.87 15.00
N LEU A 351 -4.16 -0.10 13.96
CA LEU A 351 -3.46 1.18 14.12
C LEU A 351 -4.30 2.23 14.87
N LEU A 352 -5.63 2.11 14.84
CA LEU A 352 -6.55 3.00 15.57
C LEU A 352 -6.64 2.66 17.07
N ALA A 353 -6.04 1.56 17.52
CA ALA A 353 -5.95 1.19 18.93
C ALA A 353 -4.61 1.60 19.57
N VAL A 354 -3.63 2.05 18.77
CA VAL A 354 -2.30 2.47 19.25
C VAL A 354 -2.40 3.85 19.93
N ARG A 355 -2.01 3.91 21.21
CA ARG A 355 -1.99 5.15 22.00
C ARG A 355 -0.63 5.84 21.92
#